data_AF-A0A9P0MFJ6-F1
#
_entry.id   AF-A0A9P0MFJ6-F1
#
_cell.length_a   1.000
_cell.length_b   1.000
_cell.length_c   1.000
_cell.angle_alpha   90.00
_cell.angle_beta   90.00
_cell.angle_gamma   90.00
#
_symmetry.space_group_name_H-M   'P 1'
#
loop_
_entity.id
_entity.type
_entity.pdbx_description
1 polymer ?
#
loop_
_entity_poly.entity_id
_entity_poly.type
_entity_poly.pdbx_seq_one_letter_code
_entity_poly.pdbx_strand_id
1 'polypeptide(L)'
;MFCKDINYEDFGYASLSQLCISLPSIFHYCRPSDSDFRLYDRNKPLPPSAETKFTVASYTVGSKNLNEGEICALPNIEWDDVESFLPESVYKPGNEIPREFVPPETKEGDTIKIGVGEVFDLSKFWVYLDDGNLDNLMDELQDFYATNASRYSMNESLIREGVYCAKIIYGEYHRAVIVDVLPEVKDSIKVFFIDYGTMTKVPIKDICFLHERFAELPAQAIRCRLADICPTQECVPWSHDATVTFRNMTRDRTIDAKVARINRKEQILEVYLIDVTNPSKPFCINTRLVELGLATYPDQVIIETTRPVKESKRKVFLRLLAEKRKSRLSETEWQGD
;
A
#
# COMPACT_ATOMS: atom_id res chain seq x y z
N MET A 1 -17.75 -15.90 -22.89
CA MET A 1 -18.77 -15.26 -22.04
C MET A 1 -18.58 -15.85 -20.65
N PHE A 2 -18.12 -15.08 -19.68
CA PHE A 2 -18.01 -15.56 -18.30
C PHE A 2 -19.41 -15.50 -17.66
N CYS A 3 -19.90 -16.61 -17.12
CA CYS A 3 -21.27 -16.76 -16.59
C CYS A 3 -21.44 -16.34 -15.12
N LYS A 4 -20.65 -15.37 -14.65
CA LYS A 4 -20.75 -14.88 -13.27
C LYS A 4 -20.38 -13.40 -13.25
N ASP A 5 -21.24 -12.57 -12.67
CA ASP A 5 -20.98 -11.15 -12.49
C ASP A 5 -19.82 -10.97 -11.50
N ILE A 6 -18.82 -10.18 -11.90
CA ILE A 6 -17.69 -9.82 -11.04
C ILE A 6 -18.12 -8.60 -10.22
N ASN A 7 -18.37 -8.80 -8.93
CA ASN A 7 -18.57 -7.71 -7.99
C ASN A 7 -17.19 -7.16 -7.56
N TYR A 8 -16.70 -6.16 -8.29
CA TYR A 8 -15.36 -5.59 -8.08
C TYR A 8 -15.22 -4.85 -6.72
N GLU A 9 -16.34 -4.46 -6.10
CA GLU A 9 -16.36 -3.80 -4.79
C GLU A 9 -15.93 -4.76 -3.67
N ASP A 10 -16.26 -6.05 -3.79
CA ASP A 10 -15.84 -7.10 -2.83
C ASP A 10 -14.31 -7.28 -2.82
N PHE A 11 -13.63 -6.85 -3.89
CA PHE A 11 -12.19 -6.85 -4.02
C PHE A 11 -11.55 -5.50 -3.66
N GLY A 12 -12.34 -4.56 -3.14
CA GLY A 12 -11.88 -3.24 -2.68
C GLY A 12 -11.62 -2.25 -3.81
N TYR A 13 -12.19 -2.46 -5.00
CA TYR A 13 -12.10 -1.54 -6.13
C TYR A 13 -13.39 -0.71 -6.25
N ALA A 14 -13.26 0.58 -6.54
CA ALA A 14 -14.38 1.51 -6.72
C ALA A 14 -15.02 1.41 -8.11
N SER A 15 -14.37 0.71 -9.05
CA SER A 15 -14.88 0.49 -10.40
C SER A 15 -14.23 -0.72 -11.05
N LEU A 16 -14.92 -1.28 -12.05
CA LEU A 16 -14.39 -2.35 -12.89
C LEU A 16 -13.08 -1.92 -13.59
N SER A 17 -12.98 -0.66 -14.00
CA SER A 17 -11.74 -0.13 -14.59
C SER A 17 -10.58 -0.18 -13.59
N GLN A 18 -10.80 0.18 -12.33
CA GLN A 18 -9.76 0.12 -11.30
C GLN A 18 -9.29 -1.32 -11.04
N LEU A 19 -10.23 -2.27 -11.00
CA LEU A 19 -9.90 -3.70 -10.94
C LEU A 19 -9.07 -4.11 -12.16
N CYS A 20 -9.48 -3.78 -13.38
CA CYS A 20 -8.75 -4.20 -14.58
C CYS A 20 -7.36 -3.55 -14.70
N ILE A 21 -7.20 -2.30 -14.26
CA ILE A 21 -5.91 -1.61 -14.12
C ILE A 21 -5.00 -2.34 -13.14
N SER A 22 -5.54 -2.83 -12.02
CA SER A 22 -4.79 -3.56 -11.01
C SER A 22 -4.29 -4.95 -11.45
N LEU A 23 -4.67 -5.38 -12.65
CA LEU A 23 -4.32 -6.69 -13.24
C LEU A 23 -3.40 -6.53 -14.47
N PRO A 24 -2.21 -5.92 -14.35
CA PRO A 24 -1.33 -5.63 -15.49
C PRO A 24 -0.72 -6.88 -16.16
N SER A 25 -0.85 -8.05 -15.51
CA SER A 25 -0.47 -9.35 -16.08
C SER A 25 -1.54 -9.93 -17.01
N ILE A 26 -2.78 -9.46 -16.93
CA ILE A 26 -3.92 -10.00 -17.67
C ILE A 26 -4.36 -9.03 -18.78
N PHE A 27 -4.32 -7.73 -18.51
CA PHE A 27 -4.77 -6.71 -19.47
C PHE A 27 -3.68 -5.69 -19.78
N HIS A 28 -3.65 -5.24 -21.03
CA HIS A 28 -3.18 -3.89 -21.35
C HIS A 28 -4.33 -2.92 -21.17
N TYR A 29 -4.04 -1.77 -20.56
CA TYR A 29 -4.98 -0.67 -20.39
C TYR A 29 -4.46 0.52 -21.18
N CYS A 30 -5.25 1.02 -22.14
CA CYS A 30 -4.88 2.16 -22.97
C CYS A 30 -6.06 3.11 -23.12
N ARG A 31 -5.78 4.41 -23.16
CA ARG A 31 -6.76 5.45 -23.51
C ARG A 31 -6.26 6.18 -24.76
N PRO A 32 -6.76 5.85 -25.96
CA PRO A 32 -6.51 6.67 -27.15
C PRO A 32 -7.08 8.07 -26.91
N SER A 33 -6.39 9.08 -27.44
CA SER A 33 -6.42 10.51 -27.12
C SER A 33 -7.76 11.10 -26.69
N ASP A 34 -8.87 10.69 -27.31
CA ASP A 34 -10.22 11.22 -27.04
C ASP A 34 -11.32 10.13 -26.95
N SER A 35 -10.96 8.87 -26.68
CA SER A 35 -11.90 7.74 -26.62
C SER A 35 -11.95 7.12 -25.22
N ASP A 36 -13.02 6.36 -24.97
CA ASP A 36 -13.15 5.51 -23.79
C ASP A 36 -11.95 4.57 -23.60
N PHE A 37 -11.71 4.21 -22.35
CA PHE A 37 -10.65 3.27 -21.97
C PHE A 37 -10.86 1.92 -22.64
N ARG A 38 -9.79 1.38 -23.21
CA ARG A 38 -9.80 0.07 -23.87
C ARG A 38 -8.89 -0.90 -23.13
N LEU A 39 -9.45 -2.07 -22.85
CA LEU A 39 -8.74 -3.20 -22.31
C LEU A 39 -8.39 -4.14 -23.45
N TYR A 40 -7.12 -4.49 -23.56
CA TYR A 40 -6.64 -5.52 -24.48
C TYR A 40 -6.08 -6.69 -23.68
N ASP A 41 -6.21 -7.90 -24.21
CA ASP A 41 -5.58 -9.08 -23.63
C ASP A 41 -4.05 -8.92 -23.65
N ARG A 42 -3.40 -9.08 -22.49
CA ARG A 42 -1.95 -8.95 -22.35
C ARG A 42 -1.17 -9.90 -23.25
N ASN A 43 -1.74 -11.07 -23.55
CA ASN A 43 -1.11 -12.09 -24.38
C ASN A 43 -1.19 -11.80 -25.89
N LYS A 44 -1.88 -10.71 -26.28
CA LYS A 44 -2.00 -10.29 -27.68
C LYS A 44 -1.20 -9.01 -27.92
N PRO A 45 -0.61 -8.85 -29.12
CA PRO A 45 0.04 -7.60 -29.49
C PRO A 45 -0.98 -6.46 -29.52
N LEU A 46 -0.56 -5.27 -29.05
CA LEU A 46 -1.39 -4.08 -29.08
C LEU A 46 -1.65 -3.65 -30.54
N PRO A 47 -2.88 -3.22 -30.88
CA PRO A 47 -3.17 -2.73 -32.22
C PRO A 47 -2.41 -1.42 -32.51
N PRO A 48 -2.10 -1.09 -33.78
CA PRO A 48 -1.39 0.14 -34.15
C PRO A 48 -2.06 1.44 -33.66
N SER A 49 -3.36 1.39 -33.38
CA SER A 49 -4.15 2.49 -32.82
C SER A 49 -3.99 2.71 -31.31
N ALA A 50 -3.22 1.87 -30.62
CA ALA A 50 -2.90 2.02 -29.19
C ALA A 50 -1.59 2.82 -29.07
N GLU A 51 -1.68 4.15 -29.15
CA GLU A 51 -0.51 5.03 -29.15
C GLU A 51 0.35 4.91 -27.87
N THR A 52 1.66 4.98 -28.11
CA THR A 52 2.81 4.75 -27.23
C THR A 52 3.23 6.03 -26.49
N LYS A 53 2.53 6.40 -25.42
CA LYS A 53 3.10 7.27 -24.37
C LYS A 53 2.63 6.81 -22.99
N PHE A 54 3.51 6.10 -22.29
CA PHE A 54 3.31 5.68 -20.91
C PHE A 54 4.19 6.54 -19.99
N THR A 55 3.57 7.40 -19.21
CA THR A 55 4.11 7.91 -17.94
C THR A 55 3.03 7.74 -16.88
N VAL A 56 3.41 7.26 -15.70
CA VAL A 56 2.50 6.93 -14.57
C VAL A 56 1.73 8.16 -14.05
N ALA A 57 2.10 9.37 -14.51
CA ALA A 57 1.34 10.61 -14.33
C ALA A 57 -0.02 10.66 -15.06
N SER A 58 -0.35 9.70 -15.93
CA SER A 58 -1.60 9.71 -16.69
C SER A 58 -2.84 9.24 -15.91
N TYR A 59 -2.73 9.00 -14.60
CA TYR A 59 -3.88 8.78 -13.72
C TYR A 59 -4.50 10.07 -13.17
N THR A 60 -3.87 11.23 -13.42
CA THR A 60 -4.30 12.50 -12.80
C THR A 60 -4.70 13.61 -13.76
N VAL A 61 -4.72 13.40 -15.08
CA VAL A 61 -5.29 14.40 -15.99
C VAL A 61 -6.14 13.75 -17.07
N GLY A 62 -7.45 13.91 -16.93
CA GLY A 62 -8.44 13.57 -17.94
C GLY A 62 -9.74 14.27 -17.58
N SER A 63 -9.84 15.53 -18.04
CA SER A 63 -10.96 16.46 -17.93
C SER A 63 -12.29 15.81 -17.58
N LYS A 64 -12.84 16.17 -16.41
CA LYS A 64 -14.28 16.06 -16.20
C LYS A 64 -14.94 16.91 -17.29
N ASN A 65 -15.74 16.28 -18.15
CA ASN A 65 -16.74 16.97 -18.94
C ASN A 65 -17.59 17.78 -17.94
N LEU A 66 -17.42 19.09 -17.97
CA LEU A 66 -18.35 20.02 -17.36
C LEU A 66 -19.70 19.76 -18.04
N ASN A 67 -20.65 19.19 -17.31
CA ASN A 67 -22.04 19.30 -17.72
C ASN A 67 -22.35 20.80 -17.81
N GLU A 68 -22.66 21.27 -19.01
CA GLU A 68 -23.34 22.54 -19.23
C GLU A 68 -24.66 22.50 -18.44
N GLY A 69 -24.65 23.04 -17.22
CA GLY A 69 -25.80 22.94 -16.32
C GLY A 69 -25.69 23.76 -15.03
N GLU A 70 -24.49 24.03 -14.53
CA GLU A 70 -24.27 25.00 -13.46
C GLU A 70 -23.20 25.99 -13.89
N ILE A 71 -23.64 27.14 -14.39
CA ILE A 71 -22.77 28.31 -14.51
C ILE A 71 -22.48 28.75 -13.07
N CYS A 72 -21.44 28.19 -12.46
CA CYS A 72 -20.80 28.82 -11.31
C CYS A 72 -20.27 30.19 -11.79
N ALA A 73 -20.64 31.25 -11.08
CA ALA A 73 -20.27 32.63 -11.42
C ALA A 73 -18.76 32.91 -11.32
N LEU A 74 -17.95 31.90 -10.98
CA LEU A 74 -16.50 31.97 -10.92
C LEU A 74 -15.94 30.82 -11.78
N PRO A 75 -15.08 31.10 -12.78
CA PRO A 75 -14.35 30.05 -13.51
C PRO A 75 -13.48 29.25 -12.53
N ASN A 76 -13.10 28.02 -12.94
CA ASN A 76 -12.19 27.14 -12.20
C ASN A 76 -11.06 27.93 -11.53
N ILE A 77 -11.15 28.10 -10.21
CA ILE A 77 -10.16 28.84 -9.43
C ILE A 77 -8.87 28.02 -9.43
N GLU A 78 -7.84 28.52 -10.11
CA GLU A 78 -6.53 27.89 -10.11
C GLU A 78 -5.82 28.15 -8.77
N TRP A 79 -4.81 27.35 -8.43
CA TRP A 79 -4.10 27.53 -7.15
C TRP A 79 -3.38 28.88 -7.05
N ASP A 80 -2.89 29.39 -8.18
CA ASP A 80 -2.28 30.71 -8.27
C ASP A 80 -3.28 31.83 -7.91
N ASP A 81 -4.57 31.64 -8.20
CA ASP A 81 -5.63 32.61 -7.90
C ASP A 81 -5.94 32.68 -6.40
N VAL A 82 -5.61 31.63 -5.65
CA VAL A 82 -5.88 31.55 -4.20
C VAL A 82 -4.64 31.62 -3.33
N GLU A 83 -3.44 31.65 -3.92
CA GLU A 83 -2.17 31.66 -3.19
C GLU A 83 -2.10 32.79 -2.14
N SER A 84 -2.65 33.97 -2.46
CA SER A 84 -2.70 35.10 -1.52
C SER A 84 -3.61 34.89 -0.30
N PHE A 85 -4.54 33.92 -0.38
CA PHE A 85 -5.47 33.58 0.69
C PHE A 85 -5.04 32.34 1.47
N LEU A 86 -4.01 31.62 0.99
CA LEU A 86 -3.46 30.48 1.72
C LEU A 86 -2.66 30.98 2.93
N PRO A 87 -2.67 30.22 4.03
CA PRO A 87 -1.72 30.42 5.11
C PRO A 87 -0.28 30.42 4.58
N GLU A 88 0.59 31.12 5.28
CA GLU A 88 2.02 31.15 4.98
C GLU A 88 2.62 29.73 5.01
N SER A 89 3.58 29.45 4.13
CA SER A 89 4.29 28.16 4.08
C SER A 89 3.39 26.93 3.96
N VAL A 90 2.25 27.05 3.27
CA VAL A 90 1.45 25.89 2.89
C VAL A 90 2.15 25.10 1.80
N TYR A 91 2.20 23.78 1.96
CA TYR A 91 2.63 22.87 0.92
C TYR A 91 1.72 23.02 -0.29
N LYS A 92 2.29 23.54 -1.38
CA LYS A 92 1.53 23.96 -2.54
C LYS A 92 0.73 22.79 -3.12
N PRO A 93 -0.59 22.91 -3.22
CA PRO A 93 -1.39 21.92 -3.91
C PRO A 93 -0.93 21.71 -5.36
N GLY A 94 -1.00 20.46 -5.83
CA GLY A 94 -0.44 20.07 -7.13
C GLY A 94 1.01 19.57 -7.05
N ASN A 95 1.74 19.89 -5.98
CA ASN A 95 3.02 19.23 -5.68
C ASN A 95 2.77 17.84 -5.10
N GLU A 96 3.73 16.93 -5.32
CA GLU A 96 3.68 15.57 -4.80
C GLU A 96 4.75 15.36 -3.74
N ILE A 97 4.34 14.87 -2.56
CA ILE A 97 5.29 14.41 -1.54
C ILE A 97 5.95 13.13 -2.08
N PRO A 98 7.28 13.08 -2.22
CA PRO A 98 7.98 11.93 -2.77
C PRO A 98 7.60 10.64 -2.03
N ARG A 99 7.49 9.54 -2.79
CA ARG A 99 7.34 8.20 -2.20
C ARG A 99 8.66 7.46 -2.31
N GLU A 100 9.33 7.29 -1.19
CA GLU A 100 10.52 6.46 -1.13
C GLU A 100 10.09 5.02 -0.85
N PHE A 101 10.15 4.16 -1.88
CA PHE A 101 9.62 2.79 -1.75
C PHE A 101 10.45 1.93 -0.78
N VAL A 102 11.76 1.86 -0.99
CA VAL A 102 12.75 1.29 -0.07
C VAL A 102 14.09 1.97 -0.38
N PRO A 103 15.01 2.07 0.59
CA PRO A 103 16.33 2.63 0.35
C PRO A 103 16.98 2.00 -0.91
N PRO A 104 17.62 2.79 -1.79
CA PRO A 104 18.19 2.28 -3.04
C PRO A 104 19.17 1.11 -2.85
N GLU A 105 19.87 1.10 -1.72
CA GLU A 105 20.83 0.08 -1.31
C GLU A 105 20.21 -1.22 -0.80
N THR A 106 18.90 -1.25 -0.49
CA THR A 106 18.20 -2.45 -0.03
C THR A 106 18.19 -3.53 -1.12
N LYS A 107 18.56 -4.75 -0.73
CA LYS A 107 18.69 -5.93 -1.58
C LYS A 107 17.80 -7.07 -1.11
N GLU A 108 17.52 -7.98 -2.03
CA GLU A 108 16.89 -9.26 -1.69
C GLU A 108 17.78 -10.03 -0.72
N GLY A 109 17.19 -10.53 0.36
CA GLY A 109 17.87 -11.20 1.45
C GLY A 109 18.16 -10.31 2.67
N ASP A 110 18.08 -8.99 2.52
CA ASP A 110 18.27 -8.05 3.63
C ASP A 110 17.15 -8.19 4.66
N THR A 111 17.45 -7.82 5.90
CA THR A 111 16.47 -7.69 6.98
C THR A 111 16.36 -6.22 7.36
N ILE A 112 15.15 -5.70 7.33
CA ILE A 112 14.84 -4.31 7.71
C ILE A 112 13.87 -4.32 8.91
N LYS A 113 14.06 -3.38 9.84
CA LYS A 113 13.14 -3.18 10.96
C LYS A 113 11.94 -2.38 10.50
N ILE A 114 10.75 -2.80 10.86
CA ILE A 114 9.52 -2.18 10.40
C ILE A 114 8.47 -2.07 11.50
N GLY A 115 7.60 -1.06 11.37
CA GLY A 115 6.26 -1.09 11.91
C GLY A 115 5.26 -1.55 10.85
N VAL A 116 4.18 -2.21 11.26
CA VAL A 116 3.07 -2.56 10.36
C VAL A 116 1.99 -1.49 10.49
N GLY A 117 1.66 -0.85 9.36
CA GLY A 117 0.57 0.11 9.24
C GLY A 117 -0.74 -0.59 8.94
N GLU A 118 -1.37 -0.25 7.81
CA GLU A 118 -2.67 -0.79 7.44
C GLU A 118 -2.60 -2.22 6.93
N VAL A 119 -3.58 -3.06 7.32
CA VAL A 119 -3.69 -4.45 6.89
C VAL A 119 -5.03 -4.67 6.20
N PHE A 120 -4.99 -4.78 4.87
CA PHE A 120 -6.14 -5.20 4.07
C PHE A 120 -6.25 -6.73 4.06
N ASP A 121 -5.19 -7.41 3.64
CA ASP A 121 -5.03 -8.87 3.75
C ASP A 121 -3.54 -9.25 3.73
N LEU A 122 -3.23 -10.55 3.70
CA LEU A 122 -1.84 -11.06 3.73
C LEU A 122 -1.09 -10.81 2.40
N SER A 123 -1.79 -10.47 1.33
CA SER A 123 -1.24 -10.08 0.02
C SER A 123 -1.20 -8.57 -0.21
N LYS A 124 -1.80 -7.78 0.69
CA LYS A 124 -1.86 -6.33 0.60
C LYS A 124 -1.91 -5.73 2.01
N PHE A 125 -0.78 -5.25 2.47
CA PHE A 125 -0.66 -4.47 3.70
C PHE A 125 0.43 -3.43 3.52
N TRP A 126 0.53 -2.49 4.45
CA TRP A 126 1.54 -1.44 4.46
C TRP A 126 2.42 -1.54 5.69
N VAL A 127 3.66 -1.16 5.51
CA VAL A 127 4.68 -1.08 6.56
C VAL A 127 5.38 0.27 6.46
N TYR A 128 6.08 0.66 7.50
CA TYR A 128 6.98 1.81 7.51
C TYR A 128 8.27 1.39 8.20
N LEU A 129 9.38 2.07 7.89
CA LEU A 129 10.66 1.75 8.52
C LEU A 129 10.63 2.19 9.99
N ASP A 130 11.14 1.33 10.86
CA ASP A 130 11.32 1.62 12.29
C ASP A 130 12.71 2.21 12.52
N ASP A 131 12.90 3.43 12.02
CA ASP A 131 14.17 4.20 12.06
C ASP A 131 14.06 5.50 12.88
N GLY A 132 12.89 5.78 13.45
CA GLY A 132 12.57 6.96 14.25
C GLY A 132 12.21 8.22 13.45
N ASN A 133 12.33 8.23 12.12
CA ASN A 133 11.99 9.41 11.32
C ASN A 133 10.50 9.71 11.34
N LEU A 134 9.66 8.68 11.25
CA LEU A 134 8.20 8.83 11.31
C LEU A 134 7.75 9.30 12.70
N ASP A 135 8.37 8.82 13.77
CA ASP A 135 8.05 9.22 15.15
C ASP A 135 8.35 10.71 15.35
N ASN A 136 9.54 11.16 14.95
CA ASN A 136 9.92 12.58 15.00
C ASN A 136 8.93 13.45 14.21
N LEU A 137 8.55 13.01 13.00
CA LEU A 137 7.56 13.72 12.18
C LEU A 137 6.23 13.83 12.92
N MET A 138 5.73 12.73 13.52
CA MET A 138 4.43 12.72 14.19
C MET A 138 4.40 13.63 15.41
N ASP A 139 5.48 13.64 16.20
CA ASP A 139 5.65 14.55 17.34
C ASP A 139 5.62 16.02 16.90
N GLU A 140 6.43 16.38 15.90
CA GLU A 140 6.46 17.75 15.37
C GLU A 140 5.12 18.19 14.77
N LEU A 141 4.39 17.25 14.19
CA LEU A 141 3.08 17.49 13.59
C LEU A 141 2.03 17.73 14.69
N GLN A 142 2.06 16.97 15.79
CA GLN A 142 1.19 17.22 16.95
C GLN A 142 1.45 18.61 17.55
N ASP A 143 2.71 18.92 17.85
CA ASP A 143 3.10 20.18 18.47
C ASP A 143 2.67 21.40 17.64
N PHE A 144 2.84 21.31 16.32
CA PHE A 144 2.48 22.40 15.42
C PHE A 144 0.99 22.63 15.34
N TYR A 145 0.20 21.59 15.02
CA TYR A 145 -1.23 21.77 14.81
C TYR A 145 -2.02 21.91 16.11
N ALA A 146 -1.47 21.52 17.26
CA ALA A 146 -2.06 21.82 18.56
C ALA A 146 -2.28 23.33 18.77
N THR A 147 -1.42 24.19 18.20
CA THR A 147 -1.50 25.64 18.34
C THR A 147 -1.87 26.37 17.05
N ASN A 148 -1.64 25.76 15.88
CA ASN A 148 -1.80 26.42 14.58
C ASN A 148 -3.01 25.91 13.76
N ALA A 149 -3.75 24.89 14.19
CA ALA A 149 -4.83 24.30 13.38
C ALA A 149 -5.87 25.31 12.88
N SER A 150 -6.24 26.31 13.68
CA SER A 150 -7.18 27.36 13.24
C SER A 150 -6.63 28.21 12.10
N ARG A 151 -5.33 28.55 12.13
CA ARG A 151 -4.64 29.30 11.08
C ARG A 151 -4.52 28.49 9.80
N TYR A 152 -4.35 27.17 9.91
CA TYR A 152 -4.20 26.27 8.75
C TYR A 152 -5.50 25.57 8.34
N SER A 153 -6.65 25.93 8.92
CA SER A 153 -7.92 25.32 8.56
C SER A 153 -8.20 25.48 7.07
N MET A 154 -8.52 24.38 6.39
CA MET A 154 -8.78 24.39 4.96
C MET A 154 -10.26 24.65 4.70
N ASN A 155 -10.54 25.68 3.90
CA ASN A 155 -11.90 26.01 3.49
C ASN A 155 -12.47 24.93 2.56
N GLU A 156 -13.76 24.61 2.69
CA GLU A 156 -14.42 23.57 1.91
C GLU A 156 -14.31 23.79 0.39
N SER A 157 -14.30 25.04 -0.07
CA SER A 157 -14.13 25.38 -1.50
C SER A 157 -12.76 25.01 -2.07
N LEU A 158 -11.76 24.77 -1.22
CA LEU A 158 -10.40 24.42 -1.60
C LEU A 158 -10.11 22.92 -1.45
N ILE A 159 -11.11 22.14 -1.02
CA ILE A 159 -11.02 20.69 -0.90
C ILE A 159 -11.17 20.06 -2.28
N ARG A 160 -10.11 19.39 -2.72
CA ARG A 160 -10.05 18.72 -4.02
C ARG A 160 -9.09 17.54 -3.97
N GLU A 161 -9.31 16.59 -4.89
CA GLU A 161 -8.43 15.44 -5.08
C GLU A 161 -6.98 15.89 -5.31
N GLY A 162 -6.03 15.12 -4.77
CA GLY A 162 -4.59 15.38 -4.88
C GLY A 162 -4.02 16.39 -3.88
N VAL A 163 -4.86 17.09 -3.10
CA VAL A 163 -4.39 18.00 -2.05
C VAL A 163 -3.83 17.21 -0.88
N TYR A 164 -2.60 17.52 -0.48
CA TYR A 164 -2.02 17.05 0.78
C TYR A 164 -2.49 17.90 1.94
N CYS A 165 -2.85 17.25 3.05
CA CYS A 165 -3.42 17.89 4.22
C CYS A 165 -2.88 17.26 5.51
N ALA A 166 -3.04 17.99 6.61
CA ALA A 166 -2.99 17.42 7.94
C ALA A 166 -4.42 17.13 8.39
N LYS A 167 -4.66 15.91 8.87
CA LYS A 167 -5.99 15.47 9.31
C LYS A 167 -5.90 14.74 10.63
N ILE A 168 -6.76 15.14 11.57
CA ILE A 168 -6.92 14.45 12.84
C ILE A 168 -7.74 13.16 12.67
N ILE A 169 -7.21 12.04 13.17
CA ILE A 169 -7.90 10.76 13.33
C ILE A 169 -7.46 10.14 14.66
N TYR A 170 -8.38 9.51 15.39
CA TYR A 170 -8.11 8.92 16.71
C TYR A 170 -7.46 9.86 17.75
N GLY A 171 -7.57 11.18 17.55
CA GLY A 171 -7.03 12.20 18.46
C GLY A 171 -5.67 12.77 18.04
N GLU A 172 -5.06 12.25 16.98
CA GLU A 172 -3.73 12.65 16.51
C GLU A 172 -3.81 13.13 15.07
N TYR A 173 -3.01 14.14 14.74
CA TYR A 173 -2.86 14.62 13.38
C TYR A 173 -1.93 13.70 12.59
N HIS A 174 -2.26 13.48 11.33
CA HIS A 174 -1.40 12.75 10.39
C HIS A 174 -1.38 13.44 9.03
N ARG A 175 -0.36 13.14 8.23
CA ARG A 175 -0.32 13.54 6.83
C ARG A 175 -1.27 12.66 6.01
N ALA A 176 -2.07 13.30 5.18
CA ALA A 176 -2.98 12.61 4.27
C ALA A 176 -2.98 13.29 2.90
N VAL A 177 -3.44 12.56 1.90
CA VAL A 177 -3.81 13.11 0.59
C VAL A 177 -5.28 12.83 0.35
N ILE A 178 -6.01 13.84 -0.15
CA ILE A 178 -7.41 13.71 -0.53
C ILE A 178 -7.46 12.89 -1.83
N VAL A 179 -8.12 11.73 -1.78
CA VAL A 179 -8.21 10.83 -2.93
C VAL A 179 -9.55 10.90 -3.65
N ASP A 180 -10.59 11.39 -2.96
CA ASP A 180 -11.93 11.58 -3.53
C ASP A 180 -12.73 12.59 -2.71
N VAL A 181 -13.53 13.40 -3.39
CA VAL A 181 -14.50 14.31 -2.76
C VAL A 181 -15.89 13.77 -3.06
N LEU A 182 -16.54 13.20 -2.04
CA LEU A 182 -17.74 12.39 -2.21
C LEU A 182 -18.99 13.30 -2.22
N PRO A 183 -19.60 13.60 -3.40
CA PRO A 183 -20.72 14.55 -3.46
C PRO A 183 -21.98 13.99 -2.80
N GLU A 184 -22.09 12.66 -2.77
CA GLU A 184 -23.27 11.94 -2.27
C GLU A 184 -23.28 11.77 -0.75
N VAL A 185 -22.13 11.98 -0.09
CA VAL A 185 -22.02 11.92 1.37
C VAL A 185 -21.60 13.29 1.86
N LYS A 186 -22.61 14.06 2.24
CA LYS A 186 -22.45 15.43 2.72
C LYS A 186 -21.30 15.52 3.75
N ASP A 187 -20.44 16.52 3.58
CA ASP A 187 -19.37 16.90 4.50
C ASP A 187 -18.30 15.81 4.73
N SER A 188 -18.08 14.92 3.76
CA SER A 188 -17.07 13.86 3.86
C SER A 188 -16.18 13.76 2.62
N ILE A 189 -14.94 13.33 2.86
CA ILE A 189 -13.95 13.06 1.83
C ILE A 189 -13.32 11.70 2.06
N LYS A 190 -12.76 11.12 1.01
CA LYS A 190 -11.91 9.95 1.12
C LYS A 190 -10.45 10.41 1.12
N VAL A 191 -9.69 9.92 2.09
CA VAL A 191 -8.26 10.25 2.23
C VAL A 191 -7.41 8.99 2.29
N PHE A 192 -6.15 9.14 1.90
CA PHE A 192 -5.11 8.14 2.10
C PHE A 192 -4.06 8.73 3.05
N PHE A 193 -3.89 8.10 4.22
CA PHE A 193 -2.86 8.46 5.19
C PHE A 193 -1.52 7.91 4.70
N ILE A 194 -0.70 8.82 4.18
CA ILE A 194 0.46 8.48 3.33
C ILE A 194 1.60 7.79 4.09
N ASP A 195 1.55 7.80 5.42
CA ASP A 195 2.57 7.23 6.29
C ASP A 195 2.22 5.85 6.84
N TYR A 196 0.93 5.51 6.88
CA TYR A 196 0.46 4.21 7.42
C TYR A 196 -0.23 3.33 6.38
N GLY A 197 -0.62 3.89 5.23
CA GLY A 197 -1.32 3.14 4.18
C GLY A 197 -2.84 3.01 4.40
N THR A 198 -3.38 3.66 5.43
CA THR A 198 -4.82 3.64 5.73
C THR A 198 -5.57 4.49 4.71
N MET A 199 -6.57 3.88 4.05
CA MET A 199 -7.50 4.58 3.17
C MET A 199 -8.89 4.55 3.79
N THR A 200 -9.44 5.71 4.12
CA THR A 200 -10.71 5.79 4.82
C THR A 200 -11.49 7.06 4.49
N LYS A 201 -12.79 7.05 4.79
CA LYS A 201 -13.65 8.23 4.69
C LYS A 201 -13.53 9.01 6.00
N VAL A 202 -13.30 10.30 5.91
CA VAL A 202 -13.20 11.21 7.05
C VAL A 202 -14.13 12.40 6.86
N PRO A 203 -14.65 13.01 7.94
CA PRO A 203 -15.35 14.27 7.83
C PRO A 203 -14.40 15.37 7.35
N ILE A 204 -14.93 16.30 6.58
CA ILE A 204 -14.23 17.53 6.15
C ILE A 204 -13.81 18.37 7.36
N LYS A 205 -14.60 18.35 8.43
CA LYS A 205 -14.31 19.03 9.69
C LYS A 205 -12.86 18.76 10.14
N ASP A 206 -12.18 19.79 10.66
CA ASP A 206 -10.83 19.69 11.24
C ASP A 206 -9.75 19.24 10.22
N ILE A 207 -9.98 19.46 8.93
CA ILE A 207 -8.94 19.35 7.90
C ILE A 207 -8.11 20.63 7.86
N CYS A 208 -6.79 20.47 7.85
CA CYS A 208 -5.84 21.56 7.78
C CYS A 208 -4.99 21.45 6.51
N PHE A 209 -4.62 22.59 5.92
CA PHE A 209 -3.53 22.66 4.96
C PHE A 209 -2.26 22.09 5.59
N LEU A 210 -1.52 21.29 4.81
CA LEU A 210 -0.23 20.79 5.25
C LEU A 210 0.81 21.90 5.16
N HIS A 211 1.50 22.23 6.24
CA HIS A 211 2.68 23.11 6.21
C HIS A 211 3.84 22.44 5.45
N GLU A 212 4.55 23.20 4.61
CA GLU A 212 5.57 22.71 3.67
C GLU A 212 6.73 21.95 4.32
N ARG A 213 7.18 22.37 5.51
CA ARG A 213 8.19 21.66 6.31
C ARG A 213 7.86 20.17 6.54
N PHE A 214 6.58 19.82 6.66
CA PHE A 214 6.15 18.44 6.87
C PHE A 214 6.13 17.61 5.59
N ALA A 215 6.47 18.20 4.45
CA ALA A 215 6.63 17.51 3.17
C ALA A 215 8.10 17.15 2.86
N GLU A 216 9.06 17.54 3.71
CA GLU A 216 10.48 17.20 3.54
C GLU A 216 10.73 15.69 3.67
N LEU A 217 10.10 15.04 4.65
CA LEU A 217 10.16 13.59 4.79
C LEU A 217 9.29 12.94 3.68
N PRO A 218 9.80 11.96 2.91
CA PRO A 218 8.98 11.20 1.96
C PRO A 218 7.77 10.54 2.64
N ALA A 219 6.74 10.18 1.87
CA ALA A 219 5.64 9.35 2.36
C ALA A 219 6.17 7.99 2.83
N GLN A 220 5.83 7.59 4.05
CA GLN A 220 6.48 6.45 4.72
C GLN A 220 5.80 5.09 4.45
N ALA A 221 4.57 5.06 3.92
CA ALA A 221 3.85 3.81 3.74
C ALA A 221 4.37 2.99 2.54
N ILE A 222 4.99 1.85 2.84
CA ILE A 222 5.54 0.89 1.88
C ILE A 222 4.56 -0.27 1.71
N ARG A 223 4.09 -0.51 0.48
CA ARG A 223 3.19 -1.62 0.19
C ARG A 223 3.92 -2.95 0.17
N CYS A 224 3.37 -3.93 0.89
CA CYS A 224 3.94 -5.24 1.10
C CYS A 224 2.95 -6.38 0.81
N ARG A 225 3.53 -7.58 0.63
CA ARG A 225 2.82 -8.87 0.68
C ARG A 225 3.67 -9.94 1.36
N LEU A 226 3.03 -10.93 1.97
CA LEU A 226 3.73 -12.06 2.56
C LEU A 226 4.27 -12.98 1.46
N ALA A 227 5.55 -13.32 1.55
CA ALA A 227 6.24 -14.20 0.62
C ALA A 227 5.86 -15.68 0.84
N ASP A 228 5.80 -16.42 -0.26
CA ASP A 228 5.67 -17.88 -0.32
C ASP A 228 4.49 -18.50 0.43
N ILE A 229 3.45 -17.72 0.72
CA ILE A 229 2.19 -18.22 1.23
C ILE A 229 1.04 -17.74 0.35
N CYS A 230 -0.02 -18.54 0.30
CA CYS A 230 -1.25 -18.24 -0.41
C CYS A 230 -2.45 -18.65 0.43
N PRO A 231 -3.66 -18.16 0.10
CA PRO A 231 -4.86 -18.62 0.78
C PRO A 231 -5.02 -20.13 0.63
N THR A 232 -5.66 -20.77 1.61
CA THR A 232 -6.03 -22.18 1.49
C THR A 232 -6.97 -22.36 0.29
N GLN A 233 -6.96 -23.54 -0.34
CA GLN A 233 -7.77 -23.80 -1.55
C GLN A 233 -9.26 -23.48 -1.36
N GLU A 234 -9.76 -23.63 -0.13
CA GLU A 234 -11.15 -23.37 0.25
C GLU A 234 -11.45 -21.88 0.47
N CYS A 235 -10.45 -21.01 0.51
CA CYS A 235 -10.57 -19.62 0.91
C CYS A 235 -9.85 -18.67 -0.06
N VAL A 236 -10.28 -18.62 -1.32
CA VAL A 236 -9.85 -17.57 -2.27
C VAL A 236 -11.02 -16.58 -2.46
N PRO A 237 -10.87 -15.29 -2.09
CA PRO A 237 -9.71 -14.59 -1.51
C PRO A 237 -9.44 -14.95 -0.03
N TRP A 238 -8.32 -14.45 0.54
CA TRP A 238 -7.92 -14.67 1.94
C TRP A 238 -9.09 -14.59 2.91
N SER A 239 -9.18 -15.56 3.82
CA SER A 239 -10.26 -15.57 4.81
C SER A 239 -10.18 -14.38 5.76
N HIS A 240 -11.34 -13.97 6.28
CA HIS A 240 -11.42 -12.93 7.29
C HIS A 240 -10.58 -13.30 8.53
N ASP A 241 -10.65 -14.56 8.96
CA ASP A 241 -9.89 -15.08 10.11
C ASP A 241 -8.38 -15.01 9.88
N ALA A 242 -7.90 -15.31 8.67
CA ALA A 242 -6.49 -15.17 8.34
C ALA A 242 -6.04 -13.70 8.48
N THR A 243 -6.84 -12.78 7.94
CA THR A 243 -6.57 -11.33 7.96
C THR A 243 -6.58 -10.78 9.39
N VAL A 244 -7.59 -11.12 10.19
CA VAL A 244 -7.69 -10.70 11.60
C VAL A 244 -6.54 -11.27 12.42
N THR A 245 -6.22 -12.56 12.23
CA THR A 245 -5.10 -13.20 12.91
C THR A 245 -3.78 -12.54 12.57
N PHE A 246 -3.55 -12.26 11.28
CA PHE A 246 -2.36 -11.56 10.82
C PHE A 246 -2.24 -10.16 11.47
N ARG A 247 -3.32 -9.36 11.42
CA ARG A 247 -3.38 -8.05 12.07
C ARG A 247 -3.04 -8.11 13.56
N ASN A 248 -3.58 -9.10 14.28
CA ASN A 248 -3.32 -9.27 15.72
C ASN A 248 -1.87 -9.74 16.01
N MET A 249 -1.24 -10.48 15.09
CA MET A 249 0.15 -10.90 15.22
C MET A 249 1.14 -9.76 14.97
N THR A 250 0.77 -8.72 14.22
CA THR A 250 1.67 -7.62 13.88
C THR A 250 1.45 -6.36 14.71
N ARG A 251 0.26 -6.19 15.30
CA ARG A 251 -0.10 -5.01 16.09
C ARG A 251 0.77 -4.86 17.33
N ASP A 252 1.29 -3.64 17.55
CA ASP A 252 2.07 -3.24 18.73
C ASP A 252 3.29 -4.15 18.98
N ARG A 253 3.95 -4.59 17.90
CA ARG A 253 5.07 -5.54 17.92
C ARG A 253 6.30 -5.00 17.19
N THR A 254 7.48 -5.44 17.63
CA THR A 254 8.73 -5.20 16.90
C THR A 254 8.90 -6.30 15.85
N ILE A 255 8.87 -5.92 14.58
CA ILE A 255 8.89 -6.86 13.45
C ILE A 255 10.14 -6.62 12.60
N ASP A 256 10.89 -7.68 12.36
CA ASP A 256 11.93 -7.73 11.34
C ASP A 256 11.32 -8.26 10.04
N ALA A 257 11.40 -7.48 8.96
CA ALA A 257 10.99 -7.91 7.62
C ALA A 257 12.22 -8.38 6.83
N LYS A 258 12.26 -9.68 6.52
CA LYS A 258 13.24 -10.23 5.59
C LYS A 258 12.74 -10.08 4.17
N VAL A 259 13.49 -9.33 3.36
CA VAL A 259 13.16 -9.04 1.97
C VAL A 259 13.36 -10.29 1.12
N ALA A 260 12.26 -10.84 0.60
CA ALA A 260 12.30 -11.97 -0.33
C ALA A 260 12.45 -11.48 -1.78
N ARG A 261 11.72 -10.43 -2.15
CA ARG A 261 11.75 -9.85 -3.50
C ARG A 261 11.37 -8.39 -3.50
N ILE A 262 12.02 -7.62 -4.37
CA ILE A 262 11.76 -6.19 -4.55
C ILE A 262 11.15 -5.94 -5.93
N ASN A 263 9.86 -5.60 -5.99
CA ASN A 263 9.23 -5.18 -7.24
C ASN A 263 9.23 -3.64 -7.33
N ARG A 264 10.30 -3.07 -7.90
CA ARG A 264 10.44 -1.60 -8.04
C ARG A 264 9.43 -0.99 -9.01
N LYS A 265 8.92 -1.76 -9.98
CA LYS A 265 7.94 -1.26 -10.95
C LYS A 265 6.56 -1.06 -10.32
N GLU A 266 6.09 -2.07 -9.59
CA GLU A 266 4.78 -2.02 -8.93
C GLU A 266 4.88 -1.45 -7.50
N GLN A 267 6.09 -1.15 -7.03
CA GLN A 267 6.40 -0.72 -5.65
C GLN A 267 5.77 -1.65 -4.60
N ILE A 268 6.06 -2.95 -4.74
CA ILE A 268 5.60 -3.99 -3.81
C ILE A 268 6.81 -4.76 -3.27
N LEU A 269 6.90 -4.83 -1.94
CA LEU A 269 7.91 -5.62 -1.24
C LEU A 269 7.32 -6.97 -0.86
N GLU A 270 7.98 -8.06 -1.27
CA GLU A 270 7.61 -9.40 -0.83
C GLU A 270 8.48 -9.76 0.37
N VAL A 271 7.86 -10.06 1.52
CA VAL A 271 8.57 -10.18 2.80
C VAL A 271 8.19 -11.43 3.57
N TYR A 272 9.16 -11.94 4.34
CA TYR A 272 8.87 -12.76 5.51
C TYR A 272 8.91 -11.88 6.74
N LEU A 273 7.88 -11.96 7.58
CA LEU A 273 7.84 -11.18 8.81
C LEU A 273 8.25 -12.06 9.99
N ILE A 274 9.22 -11.58 10.78
CA ILE A 274 9.69 -12.22 11.99
C ILE A 274 9.34 -11.32 13.17
N ASP A 275 8.49 -11.82 14.07
CA ASP A 275 8.26 -11.16 15.35
C ASP A 275 9.50 -11.35 16.23
N VAL A 276 10.12 -10.23 16.60
CA VAL A 276 11.31 -10.16 17.45
C VAL A 276 11.03 -9.43 18.78
N THR A 277 9.76 -9.17 19.10
CA THR A 277 9.33 -8.51 20.35
C THR A 277 9.90 -9.21 21.57
N ASN A 278 10.00 -10.55 21.51
CA ASN A 278 10.81 -11.33 22.45
C ASN A 278 12.05 -11.89 21.73
N PRO A 279 13.24 -11.27 21.89
CA PRO A 279 14.47 -11.68 21.21
C PRO A 279 14.92 -13.11 21.54
N SER A 280 14.48 -13.67 22.67
CA SER A 280 14.81 -15.05 23.06
C SER A 280 13.97 -16.10 22.32
N LYS A 281 12.83 -15.69 21.74
CA LYS A 281 11.87 -16.58 21.08
C LYS A 281 11.25 -15.91 19.85
N PRO A 282 12.06 -15.53 18.85
CA PRO A 282 11.53 -14.97 17.62
C PRO A 282 10.76 -16.04 16.84
N PHE A 283 9.72 -15.64 16.11
CA PHE A 283 8.99 -16.56 15.25
C PHE A 283 8.59 -15.91 13.92
N CYS A 284 8.55 -16.73 12.87
CA CYS A 284 8.12 -16.29 11.54
C CYS A 284 6.58 -16.31 11.47
N ILE A 285 5.98 -15.16 11.18
CA ILE A 285 4.53 -15.00 11.06
C ILE A 285 4.00 -15.81 9.87
N ASN A 286 4.72 -15.84 8.73
CA ASN A 286 4.32 -16.62 7.55
C ASN A 286 4.16 -18.11 7.91
N THR A 287 5.14 -18.69 8.61
CA THR A 287 5.10 -20.08 9.06
C THR A 287 3.95 -20.31 10.04
N ARG A 288 3.76 -19.38 10.98
CA ARG A 288 2.72 -19.51 12.01
C ARG A 288 1.30 -19.51 11.40
N LEU A 289 1.06 -18.70 10.38
CA LEU A 289 -0.21 -18.68 9.66
C LEU A 289 -0.49 -20.02 8.96
N VAL A 290 0.54 -20.68 8.42
CA VAL A 290 0.39 -22.02 7.82
C VAL A 290 0.15 -23.09 8.88
N GLU A 291 0.86 -23.04 10.01
CA GLU A 291 0.64 -23.98 11.14
C GLU A 291 -0.78 -23.91 11.71
N LEU A 292 -1.40 -22.73 11.66
CA LEU A 292 -2.79 -22.51 12.09
C LEU A 292 -3.81 -22.90 11.02
N GLY A 293 -3.38 -23.34 9.83
CA GLY A 293 -4.27 -23.67 8.72
C GLY A 293 -4.92 -22.43 8.06
N LEU A 294 -4.40 -21.23 8.32
CA LEU A 294 -4.90 -19.97 7.78
C LEU A 294 -4.22 -19.57 6.45
N ALA A 295 -3.15 -20.28 6.09
CA ALA A 295 -2.43 -20.14 4.84
C ALA A 295 -1.87 -21.49 4.40
N THR A 296 -1.45 -21.60 3.14
CA THR A 296 -0.71 -22.76 2.63
C THR A 296 0.47 -22.34 1.77
N TYR A 297 1.46 -23.21 1.64
CA TYR A 297 2.56 -23.00 0.72
C TYR A 297 2.10 -23.32 -0.71
N PRO A 298 2.47 -22.54 -1.75
CA PRO A 298 2.04 -22.76 -3.13
C PRO A 298 2.28 -24.19 -3.66
N ASP A 299 3.37 -24.84 -3.25
CA ASP A 299 3.69 -26.22 -3.64
C ASP A 299 2.72 -27.28 -3.07
N GLN A 300 2.00 -26.96 -1.97
CA GLN A 300 0.97 -27.84 -1.41
C GLN A 300 -0.37 -27.71 -2.15
N VAL A 301 -0.50 -26.72 -3.05
CA VAL A 301 -1.69 -26.52 -3.90
C VAL A 301 -1.68 -27.46 -5.12
N ILE A 302 -0.65 -28.31 -5.29
CA ILE A 302 -0.59 -29.29 -6.39
C ILE A 302 -1.41 -30.55 -6.06
N ILE A 303 -2.67 -30.54 -6.50
CA ILE A 303 -3.51 -31.71 -6.84
C ILE A 303 -4.38 -31.21 -8.01
N GLU A 304 -4.43 -31.71 -9.25
CA GLU A 304 -4.09 -32.96 -9.91
C GLU A 304 -3.79 -32.60 -11.38
N THR A 305 -2.54 -32.63 -11.86
CA THR A 305 -2.23 -32.95 -13.26
C THR A 305 -0.77 -33.38 -13.35
N THR A 306 -0.57 -34.56 -13.89
CA THR A 306 0.69 -35.29 -13.96
C THR A 306 1.71 -34.61 -14.87
N ARG A 307 2.94 -34.40 -14.37
CA ARG A 307 4.23 -34.53 -15.09
C ARG A 307 5.42 -34.30 -14.13
N PRO A 308 6.60 -34.91 -14.39
CA PRO A 308 7.70 -34.95 -13.43
C PRO A 308 8.43 -33.60 -13.35
N VAL A 309 8.60 -33.08 -12.14
CA VAL A 309 9.22 -31.76 -11.88
C VAL A 309 10.66 -31.96 -11.43
N LYS A 310 11.59 -31.23 -12.07
CA LYS A 310 13.00 -31.08 -11.66
C LYS A 310 13.08 -30.55 -10.22
N GLU A 311 14.08 -31.01 -9.48
CA GLU A 311 14.25 -30.71 -8.05
C GLU A 311 14.20 -29.20 -7.76
N SER A 312 13.25 -28.78 -6.92
CA SER A 312 12.98 -27.36 -6.66
C SER A 312 14.00 -26.76 -5.68
N LYS A 313 14.24 -25.45 -5.78
CA LYS A 313 15.10 -24.67 -4.87
C LYS A 313 14.70 -24.85 -3.39
N ARG A 314 13.43 -25.18 -3.12
CA ARG A 314 12.91 -25.54 -1.79
C ARG A 314 13.55 -26.81 -1.22
N LYS A 315 13.76 -27.86 -2.02
CA LYS A 315 14.46 -29.08 -1.56
C LYS A 315 15.90 -28.78 -1.21
N VAL A 316 16.57 -27.90 -1.97
CA VAL A 316 17.92 -27.44 -1.67
C VAL A 316 17.96 -26.65 -0.35
N PHE A 317 17.04 -25.71 -0.15
CA PHE A 317 16.99 -24.89 1.07
C PHE A 317 16.64 -25.70 2.34
N LEU A 318 15.65 -26.59 2.26
CA LEU A 318 15.29 -27.48 3.39
C LEU A 318 16.42 -28.46 3.73
N ARG A 319 17.18 -28.93 2.73
CA ARG A 319 18.37 -29.76 2.95
C ARG A 319 19.46 -28.97 3.67
N LEU A 320 19.74 -27.74 3.25
CA LEU A 320 20.71 -26.85 3.91
C LEU A 320 20.32 -26.52 5.36
N LEU A 321 19.02 -26.32 5.63
CA LEU A 321 18.53 -26.13 7.01
C LEU A 321 18.67 -27.39 7.86
N ALA A 322 18.41 -28.57 7.29
CA ALA A 322 18.58 -29.85 7.99
C ALA A 322 20.05 -30.18 8.28
N GLU A 323 20.96 -29.86 7.35
CA GLU A 323 22.41 -30.03 7.52
C GLU A 323 22.97 -29.09 8.59
N LYS A 324 22.55 -27.81 8.62
CA LYS A 324 22.89 -26.87 9.70
C LYS A 324 22.38 -27.30 11.07
N ARG A 325 21.24 -28.01 11.12
CA ARG A 325 20.69 -28.53 12.38
C ARG A 325 21.47 -29.75 12.88
N LYS A 326 21.97 -30.60 11.98
CA LYS A 326 22.85 -31.73 12.32
C LYS A 326 24.24 -31.28 12.76
N SER A 327 24.85 -30.29 12.09
CA SER A 327 26.17 -29.78 12.48
C SER A 327 26.16 -29.13 13.86
N ARG A 328 25.05 -28.46 14.21
CA ARG A 328 24.88 -27.79 15.51
C ARG A 328 24.58 -28.77 16.65
N LEU A 329 24.05 -29.97 16.34
CA LEU A 329 23.84 -31.05 17.31
C LEU A 329 25.13 -31.85 17.55
N SER A 330 25.98 -32.03 16.52
CA SER A 330 27.27 -32.73 16.67
C SER A 330 28.33 -31.92 17.42
N GLU A 331 28.26 -30.59 17.42
CA GLU A 331 29.18 -29.73 18.20
C GLU A 331 28.82 -29.69 19.70
N THR A 332 27.57 -29.98 20.07
CA THR A 332 27.13 -30.02 21.48
C THR A 332 27.37 -31.36 22.19
N GLU A 333 27.78 -32.41 21.48
CA GLU A 333 28.06 -33.75 22.07
C GLU A 333 29.55 -34.01 22.36
N TRP A 334 30.44 -33.03 22.19
CA TRP A 334 31.90 -33.17 22.41
C TRP A 334 32.48 -32.21 23.46
N GLN A 335 31.75 -31.98 24.55
CA GLN A 335 32.31 -31.42 25.80
C GLN A 335 31.88 -32.30 26.98
N GLY A 336 32.61 -33.38 27.17
CA GLY A 336 32.43 -34.30 28.28
C GLY A 336 33.45 -35.43 28.21
N ASP A 337 34.67 -35.13 28.65
CA ASP A 337 35.56 -36.03 29.41
C ASP A 337 36.61 -35.21 30.15
#